data_AF-A0A3B8MXF7-F1
#
_entry.id   AF-A0A3B8MXF7-F1
#
_cell.length_a   1.000
_cell.length_b   1.000
_cell.length_c   1.000
_cell.angle_alpha   90.00
_cell.angle_beta   90.00
_cell.angle_gamma   90.00
#
_symmetry.space_group_name_H-M   'P 1'
#
loop_
_entity.id
_entity.type
_entity.pdbx_description
1 polymer ?
#
loop_
_entity_poly.entity_id
_entity_poly.type
_entity_poly.pdbx_seq_one_letter_code
_entity_poly.pdbx_strand_id
1 'polypeptide(L)' 'MIDKLQAIEDRYVDLSQKISDPNIISNVAEWRKYVKEHAAIEDIVLKYREYKKVLEDIEATKELLSSNDE' A
#
# COMPACT_ATOMS: atom_id res chain seq x y z
N MET A 1 -9.17 2.33 -12.83
CA MET A 1 -7.72 2.70 -12.91
C MET A 1 -7.13 2.75 -11.50
N ILE A 2 -7.82 3.42 -10.57
CA ILE A 2 -7.53 3.33 -9.12
C ILE A 2 -7.63 1.88 -8.61
N ASP A 3 -8.60 1.10 -9.10
CA ASP A 3 -8.77 -0.31 -8.69
C ASP A 3 -7.54 -1.18 -8.99
N LYS A 4 -6.79 -0.84 -10.05
CA LYS A 4 -5.53 -1.53 -10.36
C LYS A 4 -4.42 -1.17 -9.37
N LEU A 5 -4.38 0.08 -8.91
CA LEU A 5 -3.43 0.51 -7.87
C LEU A 5 -3.78 -0.09 -6.52
N GLN A 6 -5.07 -0.22 -6.20
CA GLN A 6 -5.52 -0.94 -5.01
C GLN A 6 -5.08 -2.41 -5.05
N ALA A 7 -5.28 -3.10 -6.17
CA ALA A 7 -4.82 -4.48 -6.32
C ALA A 7 -3.29 -4.63 -6.16
N ILE A 8 -2.52 -3.63 -6.60
CA ILE A 8 -1.06 -3.59 -6.41
C ILE A 8 -0.70 -3.35 -4.93
N GLU A 9 -1.42 -2.47 -4.24
CA GLU A 9 -1.27 -2.26 -2.80
C GLU A 9 -1.60 -3.53 -2.00
N ASP A 10 -2.71 -4.20 -2.33
CA ASP A 10 -3.11 -5.46 -1.67
C ASP A 10 -2.05 -6.55 -1.88
N ARG A 11 -1.49 -6.62 -3.10
CA ARG A 11 -0.39 -7.54 -3.41
C ARG A 11 0.87 -7.22 -2.60
N TYR A 12 1.20 -5.94 -2.42
CA TYR A 12 2.32 -5.51 -1.61
C TYR A 12 2.16 -5.95 -0.15
N VAL A 13 0.96 -5.77 0.42
CA VAL A 13 0.65 -6.21 1.79
C VAL A 13 0.77 -7.74 1.94
N ASP A 14 0.24 -8.51 0.99
CA ASP A 14 0.38 -9.99 0.95
C ASP A 14 1.87 -10.41 0.91
N LEU A 15 2.67 -9.74 0.08
CA LEU A 15 4.11 -10.00 0.01
C LEU A 15 4.82 -9.65 1.33
N SER A 16 4.50 -8.53 1.97
CA SER A 16 5.08 -8.16 3.28
C SER A 16 4.76 -9.22 4.35
N GLN A 17 3.54 -9.77 4.34
CA GLN A 17 3.15 -10.85 5.26
C GLN A 17 3.95 -12.13 4.99
N LYS A 18 4.08 -12.54 3.72
CA LYS A 18 4.87 -13.72 3.33
C LYS A 18 6.36 -13.56 3.67
N ILE A 19 6.92 -12.38 3.48
CA ILE A 19 8.33 -12.09 3.81
C ILE A 19 8.60 -12.21 5.31
N SER A 20 7.59 -11.96 6.15
CA SER A 20 7.69 -12.05 7.62
C SER A 20 7.31 -13.42 8.19
N ASP A 21 6.79 -14.35 7.38
CA ASP A 21 6.44 -15.71 7.81
C ASP A 21 7.71 -16.57 8.02
N PRO A 22 7.96 -17.11 9.23
CA PRO A 22 9.10 -17.99 9.51
C PRO A 22 9.21 -19.20 8.58
N ASN A 23 8.08 -19.76 8.11
CA ASN A 23 8.07 -20.88 7.19
C ASN A 23 8.66 -20.49 5.83
N ILE A 24 8.35 -19.29 5.35
CA ILE A 24 8.88 -18.75 4.10
C ILE A 24 10.35 -18.34 4.29
N ILE A 25 10.70 -17.72 5.42
CA ILE A 25 12.09 -17.33 5.74
C ILE A 25 13.01 -18.57 5.73
N SER A 26 12.51 -19.71 6.21
CA SER A 26 13.25 -20.99 6.17
C SER A 26 13.53 -21.47 4.74
N ASN A 27 12.70 -21.07 3.76
CA ASN A 27 12.89 -21.30 2.34
C ASN A 27 13.50 -20.07 1.64
N VAL A 28 14.83 -19.94 1.71
CA VAL A 28 15.58 -18.78 1.19
C VAL A 28 15.29 -18.46 -0.28
N ALA A 29 15.04 -19.47 -1.11
CA ALA A 29 14.75 -19.27 -2.54
C ALA A 29 13.39 -18.58 -2.75
N GLU A 30 12.37 -19.03 -2.03
CA GLU A 30 11.04 -18.47 -2.07
C GLU A 30 10.98 -17.09 -1.40
N TRP A 31 11.62 -16.94 -0.23
CA TRP A 31 11.78 -15.65 0.43
C TRP A 31 12.42 -14.59 -0.49
N ARG A 32 13.53 -14.94 -1.16
CA ARG A 32 14.20 -14.03 -2.10
C ARG A 32 13.31 -13.65 -3.28
N LYS A 33 12.44 -14.55 -3.75
CA LYS A 33 11.46 -14.25 -4.80
C LYS A 33 10.46 -13.20 -4.33
N TYR A 34 9.87 -13.38 -3.15
CA TYR A 34 8.89 -12.43 -2.61
C TYR A 34 9.50 -11.07 -2.29
N VAL A 35 10.72 -11.02 -1.74
CA VAL A 35 11.44 -9.76 -1.49
C VAL A 35 11.66 -8.99 -2.80
N LYS A 36 12.07 -9.67 -3.88
CA LYS A 36 12.25 -9.02 -5.19
C LYS A 36 10.94 -8.50 -5.77
N GLU A 37 9.87 -9.28 -5.65
CA GLU A 37 8.54 -8.87 -6.13
C GLU A 37 8.01 -7.67 -5.33
N HIS A 38 8.20 -7.67 -4.00
CA HIS A 38 7.81 -6.58 -3.11
C HIS A 38 8.55 -5.28 -3.46
N ALA A 39 9.87 -5.34 -3.62
CA ALA A 39 10.68 -4.19 -4.01
C ALA A 39 10.30 -3.64 -5.39
N ALA A 40 9.90 -4.50 -6.33
CA ALA A 40 9.53 -4.09 -7.68
C ALA A 40 8.24 -3.24 -7.75
N ILE A 41 7.36 -3.34 -6.74
CA ILE A 41 6.09 -2.61 -6.69
C ILE A 41 6.05 -1.53 -5.60
N GLU A 42 7.10 -1.45 -4.76
CA GLU A 42 7.17 -0.53 -3.62
C GLU A 42 6.98 0.93 -4.01
N ASP A 43 7.72 1.42 -5.01
CA ASP A 43 7.64 2.82 -5.46
C ASP A 43 6.22 3.21 -5.91
N ILE A 44 5.53 2.28 -6.59
CA ILE A 44 4.16 2.49 -7.06
C ILE A 44 3.20 2.58 -5.88
N VAL A 45 3.34 1.68 -4.89
CA VAL A 45 2.50 1.65 -3.69
C VAL A 45 2.72 2.90 -2.84
N LEU A 46 3.97 3.33 -2.65
CA LEU A 46 4.28 4.54 -1.89
C LEU A 46 3.63 5.77 -2.51
N LYS A 47 3.72 5.91 -3.85
CA LYS A 47 3.06 7.01 -4.58
C LYS A 47 1.54 6.93 -4.51
N TYR A 48 0.98 5.73 -4.57
CA TYR A 48 -0.46 5.54 -4.42
C TYR A 48 -0.98 5.90 -3.02
N ARG A 49 -0.24 5.54 -1.96
CA ARG A 49 -0.57 5.91 -0.58
C ARG A 49 -0.51 7.41 -0.35
N GLU A 50 0.49 8.08 -0.91
CA GLU A 50 0.58 9.55 -0.90
C GLU A 50 -0.65 10.18 -1.56
N TYR A 51 -1.06 9.67 -2.72
CA TYR A 51 -2.27 10.12 -3.40
C TYR A 51 -3.54 9.92 -2.56
N LYS A 52 -3.74 8.74 -1.95
CA LYS A 52 -4.89 8.47 -1.07
C LYS A 52 -4.95 9.45 0.09
N LYS A 53 -3.81 9.67 0.74
CA LYS A 53 -3.71 10.62 1.86
C LYS A 53 -4.11 12.04 1.44
N VAL A 54 -3.63 12.52 0.30
CA VAL A 54 -4.00 13.86 -0.19
C VAL A 54 -5.50 13.97 -0.45
N LEU A 55 -6.15 12.92 -0.98
CA LEU A 55 -7.60 12.91 -1.15
C LEU A 55 -8.35 12.93 0.19
N GLU A 56 -7.90 12.13 1.16
CA GLU A 56 -8.46 12.12 2.51
C GLU A 56 -8.31 13.49 3.20
N ASP A 57 -7.13 14.10 3.10
CA ASP A 57 -6.85 15.43 3.65
C ASP A 57 -7.76 16.52 3.01
N ILE A 58 -7.98 16.44 1.69
CA ILE A 58 -8.88 17.35 0.98
C ILE A 58 -10.31 17.18 1.50
N GLU A 59 -10.79 15.95 1.62
CA GLU A 59 -12.16 15.69 2.04
C GLU A 59 -12.39 16.09 3.50
N ALA A 60 -11.48 15.73 4.40
CA ALA A 60 -11.52 16.17 5.79
C ALA A 60 -11.50 17.71 5.91
N THR A 61 -10.71 18.40 5.08
CA THR A 61 -10.68 19.87 5.06
C THR A 61 -12.01 20.46 4.60
N LYS A 62 -12.66 19.88 3.59
CA LYS A 62 -14.00 20.33 3.15
C LYS A 62 -15.05 20.08 4.21
N GLU A 63 -15.03 18.91 4.86
CA GLU A 63 -15.95 18.59 5.95
C GLU A 63 -15.80 19.60 7.08
N LEU A 64 -14.56 19.92 7.48
CA LEU A 64 -14.27 20.96 8.48
C LEU A 64 -14.83 22.33 8.08
N LEU A 65 -14.62 22.76 6.83
CA LEU A 65 -15.18 24.02 6.32
C LEU A 65 -16.70 24.02 6.37
N SER A 66 -17.35 22.93 5.94
CA SER A 66 -18.81 22.82 5.96
C SER A 66 -19.40 22.77 7.37
N SER A 67 -18.67 22.20 8.33
CA SER A 67 -19.10 22.10 9.73
C SER A 67 -18.92 23.40 10.52
N ASN A 68 -18.14 24.36 10.00
CA ASN A 68 -17.91 25.67 10.62
C ASN A 68 -18.95 26.73 10.20
N ASP A 69 -19.81 26.41 9.23
CA ASP A 69 -20.89 27.28 8.74
C ASP A 69 -22.27 26.95 9.37
N GLU A 70 -22.33 25.99 10.31
CA GLU A 70 -23.46 25.72 11.24
C GLU A 70 -23.16 26.24 12.66
#